data_AF-A0A0D2D8K1-F1
#
_entry.id   AF-A0A0D2D8K1-F1
#
_cell.length_a   1.000
_cell.length_b   1.000
_cell.length_c   1.000
_cell.angle_alpha   90.00
_cell.angle_beta   90.00
_cell.angle_gamma   90.00
#
_symmetry.space_group_name_H-M   'P 1'
#
loop_
_entity.id
_entity.type
_entity.pdbx_description
1 polymer ?
#
loop_
_entity_poly.entity_id
_entity_poly.type
_entity_poly.pdbx_seq_one_letter_code
_entity_poly.pdbx_strand_id
1 'polypeptide(L)'
;MSSAAPPPLPFSVASELKALRHEKRNQNLARLPPNATIQRRPLNHAPVADLRSSGAKAPKVVYVSSRTPVVAAIKRVKKYLAHIERRALQDAGGRRGGGGGGGSVTKTHGPGPVKAIEQANEALAKDKEEVLVKASGRAMARALRVGEWFRTKEKDLLCQVEIRAGNVSTVDDIVEVELEGDEEEDGSEGAREESENVAEGPLEQAEFSTLQCGDTTLELLGGLDVSTMSSAEKKSQSLIDEAQLGVPAEQSANHVGEDSSLPKQSRRKRKKRKRPMYEAEDLPEARIRWIKTVEVAITLQT
;
A
#
# COMPACT_ATOMS: atom_id res chain seq x y z
N MET A 1 20.75 -33.81 18.71
CA MET A 1 21.01 -32.99 17.50
C MET A 1 20.07 -31.79 17.56
N SER A 2 20.59 -30.56 17.59
CA SER A 2 19.73 -29.37 17.75
C SER A 2 19.12 -28.99 16.40
N SER A 3 17.80 -29.01 16.30
CA SER A 3 17.07 -28.62 15.09
C SER A 3 17.09 -27.10 14.95
N ALA A 4 18.14 -26.55 14.34
CA ALA A 4 18.20 -25.13 14.01
C ALA A 4 17.01 -24.75 13.11
N ALA A 5 16.15 -23.86 13.58
CA ALA A 5 15.03 -23.35 12.78
C ALA A 5 15.57 -22.66 11.51
N PRO A 6 14.94 -22.85 10.34
CA PRO A 6 15.39 -22.19 9.12
C PRO A 6 15.34 -20.67 9.28
N PRO A 7 16.29 -19.92 8.69
CA PRO A 7 16.29 -18.47 8.78
C PRO A 7 14.98 -17.89 8.22
N PRO A 8 14.43 -16.82 8.82
CA PRO A 8 13.18 -16.24 8.36
C PRO A 8 13.32 -15.78 6.91
N LEU A 9 12.40 -16.26 6.06
CA LEU A 9 12.38 -15.91 4.64
C LEU A 9 12.27 -14.38 4.47
N PRO A 10 12.96 -13.78 3.48
CA PRO A 10 12.87 -12.35 3.23
C PRO A 10 11.43 -11.95 2.93
N PHE A 11 10.97 -10.87 3.55
CA PHE A 11 9.61 -10.39 3.39
C PHE A 11 9.35 -9.97 1.94
N SER A 12 8.53 -10.72 1.22
CA SER A 12 8.12 -10.38 -0.14
C SER A 12 6.65 -9.99 -0.18
N VAL A 13 6.39 -8.75 -0.59
CA VAL A 13 5.03 -8.19 -0.72
C VAL A 13 4.15 -9.08 -1.60
N ALA A 14 4.70 -9.71 -2.63
CA ALA A 14 3.95 -10.57 -3.54
C ALA A 14 3.53 -11.91 -2.90
N SER A 15 4.40 -12.53 -2.09
CA SER A 15 4.05 -13.75 -1.36
C SER A 15 3.05 -13.44 -0.24
N GLU A 16 3.24 -12.33 0.46
CA GLU A 16 2.33 -11.89 1.53
C GLU A 16 0.92 -11.59 0.98
N LEU A 17 0.80 -10.83 -0.12
CA LEU A 17 -0.49 -10.63 -0.80
C LEU A 17 -1.20 -11.93 -1.21
N LYS A 18 -0.44 -12.98 -1.54
CA LYS A 18 -0.95 -14.30 -1.90
C LYS A 18 -1.28 -15.15 -0.66
N ALA A 19 -0.59 -14.94 0.45
CA ALA A 19 -0.82 -15.60 1.73
C ALA A 19 -2.07 -15.06 2.45
N LEU A 20 -2.43 -13.79 2.27
CA LEU A 20 -3.64 -13.19 2.82
C LEU A 20 -4.91 -13.94 2.37
N ARG A 21 -5.52 -14.66 3.33
CA ARG A 21 -6.78 -15.38 3.12
C ARG A 21 -7.97 -14.48 3.38
N HIS A 22 -8.61 -14.00 2.31
CA HIS A 22 -9.89 -13.28 2.39
C HIS A 22 -11.07 -14.20 2.15
N GLU A 23 -12.11 -14.04 2.95
CA GLU A 23 -13.39 -14.70 2.73
C GLU A 23 -14.05 -14.23 1.41
N LYS A 24 -14.54 -15.18 0.61
CA LYS A 24 -15.12 -14.91 -0.72
C LYS A 24 -16.60 -14.51 -0.64
N ARG A 25 -16.88 -13.32 -0.10
CA ARG A 25 -18.26 -12.82 0.10
C ARG A 25 -19.01 -12.48 -1.22
N ASN A 26 -18.33 -12.04 -2.28
CA ASN A 26 -18.95 -11.58 -3.55
C ASN A 26 -19.36 -12.72 -4.53
N GLN A 27 -19.62 -13.93 -4.03
CA GLN A 27 -19.91 -15.09 -4.89
C GLN A 27 -21.36 -15.10 -5.41
N ASN A 28 -22.30 -14.56 -4.63
CA ASN A 28 -23.74 -14.69 -4.90
C ASN A 28 -24.37 -13.40 -5.47
N LEU A 29 -23.56 -12.41 -5.87
CA LEU A 29 -24.07 -11.18 -6.48
C LEU A 29 -24.58 -11.48 -7.90
N ALA A 30 -25.87 -11.26 -8.13
CA ALA A 30 -26.50 -11.33 -9.45
C ALA A 30 -25.89 -10.28 -10.41
N ARG A 31 -25.98 -10.58 -11.71
CA ARG A 31 -25.52 -9.69 -12.77
C ARG A 31 -26.55 -8.58 -12.98
N LEU A 32 -26.09 -7.36 -13.26
CA LEU A 32 -26.97 -6.30 -13.72
C LEU A 32 -27.29 -6.49 -15.22
N PRO A 33 -28.50 -6.12 -15.67
CA PRO A 33 -28.83 -5.98 -17.09
C PRO A 33 -28.01 -4.86 -17.74
N PRO A 34 -27.94 -4.78 -19.08
CA PRO A 34 -27.09 -3.81 -19.79
C PRO A 34 -27.48 -2.35 -19.56
N ASN A 35 -28.76 -2.06 -19.31
CA ASN A 35 -29.29 -0.73 -18.98
C ASN A 35 -29.00 -0.27 -17.53
N ALA A 36 -28.12 -0.95 -16.77
CA ALA A 36 -27.85 -0.61 -15.38
C ALA A 36 -26.35 -0.65 -15.04
N THR A 37 -25.82 0.46 -14.53
CA THR A 37 -24.42 0.63 -14.12
C THR A 37 -24.25 0.76 -12.60
N ILE A 38 -23.00 0.68 -12.13
CA ILE A 38 -22.66 0.69 -10.70
C ILE A 38 -21.92 1.98 -10.36
N GLN A 39 -22.57 2.90 -9.67
CA GLN A 39 -21.92 4.07 -9.08
C GLN A 39 -21.37 3.72 -7.70
N ARG A 40 -20.06 3.87 -7.50
CA ARG A 40 -19.37 3.41 -6.29
C ARG A 40 -19.35 4.50 -5.23
N ARG A 41 -20.01 4.30 -4.09
CA ARG A 41 -19.87 5.20 -2.95
C ARG A 41 -18.44 5.15 -2.36
N PRO A 42 -17.96 6.25 -1.73
CA PRO A 42 -16.74 6.26 -0.93
C PRO A 42 -16.75 5.22 0.20
N LEU A 43 -15.55 4.80 0.63
CA LEU A 43 -15.38 3.92 1.79
C LEU A 43 -15.51 4.72 3.09
N ASN A 44 -16.60 4.48 3.84
CA ASN A 44 -16.74 4.99 5.20
C ASN A 44 -15.63 4.41 6.07
N HIS A 45 -14.85 5.30 6.70
CA HIS A 45 -13.75 4.91 7.60
C HIS A 45 -13.82 5.71 8.90
N ALA A 46 -13.33 5.13 10.00
CA ALA A 46 -13.27 5.80 11.28
C ALA A 46 -12.44 7.11 11.18
N PRO A 47 -12.73 8.13 12.02
CA PRO A 47 -11.93 9.34 12.07
C PRO A 47 -10.49 9.04 12.49
N VAL A 48 -9.55 9.81 11.95
CA VAL A 48 -8.13 9.70 12.30
C VAL A 48 -7.92 10.31 13.70
N ALA A 49 -7.34 9.53 14.61
CA ALA A 49 -7.08 9.94 15.97
C ALA A 49 -6.11 11.14 16.06
N ASP A 50 -6.48 12.17 16.82
CA ASP A 50 -5.61 13.32 17.12
C ASP A 50 -4.45 12.91 18.04
N LEU A 51 -3.23 13.26 17.63
CA LEU A 51 -1.98 12.86 18.29
C LEU A 51 -1.77 13.49 19.68
N ARG A 52 -2.53 14.55 20.02
CA ARG A 52 -2.49 15.18 21.35
C ARG A 52 -3.54 14.58 22.28
N SER A 53 -4.79 14.49 21.83
CA SER A 53 -5.95 14.15 22.67
C SER A 53 -6.26 12.64 22.73
N SER A 54 -5.80 11.86 21.76
CA SER A 54 -6.07 10.41 21.68
C SER A 54 -5.25 9.61 22.68
N GLY A 55 -5.82 9.25 23.83
CA GLY A 55 -5.19 8.40 24.85
C GLY A 55 -4.79 6.99 24.39
N ALA A 56 -4.25 6.17 25.31
CA ALA A 56 -3.70 4.85 24.99
C ALA A 56 -4.71 3.94 24.26
N LYS A 57 -5.92 3.85 24.81
CA LYS A 57 -7.03 3.00 24.33
C LYS A 57 -7.60 3.38 22.96
N ALA A 58 -7.28 4.56 22.41
CA ALA A 58 -7.84 5.03 21.15
C ALA A 58 -6.99 4.58 19.95
N PRO A 59 -7.62 4.06 18.86
CA PRO A 59 -6.91 3.39 17.77
C PRO A 59 -6.17 4.38 16.88
N LYS A 60 -4.87 4.16 16.68
CA LYS A 60 -3.98 5.06 15.93
C LYS A 60 -3.91 4.60 14.48
N VAL A 61 -4.83 5.08 13.65
CA VAL A 61 -5.04 4.56 12.29
C VAL A 61 -4.42 5.45 11.21
N VAL A 62 -3.61 4.86 10.34
CA VAL A 62 -3.05 5.49 9.13
C VAL A 62 -3.69 4.86 7.90
N TYR A 63 -4.63 5.56 7.28
CA TYR A 63 -5.20 5.13 5.99
C TYR A 63 -4.21 5.38 4.84
N VAL A 64 -4.09 4.41 3.94
CA VAL A 64 -3.18 4.43 2.77
C VAL A 64 -3.96 4.16 1.49
N SER A 65 -3.85 5.06 0.52
CA SER A 65 -4.44 4.91 -0.81
C SER A 65 -3.44 4.36 -1.83
N SER A 66 -3.91 4.02 -3.03
CA SER A 66 -3.07 3.60 -4.15
C SER A 66 -2.15 4.72 -4.70
N ARG A 67 -2.37 5.98 -4.31
CA ARG A 67 -1.55 7.14 -4.68
C ARG A 67 -0.55 7.54 -3.58
N THR A 68 -0.85 7.26 -2.30
CA THR A 68 -0.01 7.65 -1.14
C THR A 68 1.45 7.17 -1.29
N PRO A 69 2.47 8.06 -1.30
CA PRO A 69 3.87 7.66 -1.30
C PRO A 69 4.22 6.83 -0.06
N VAL A 70 5.00 5.75 -0.23
CA VAL A 70 5.34 4.82 0.88
C VAL A 70 6.06 5.55 2.01
N VAL A 71 7.01 6.43 1.68
CA VAL A 71 7.74 7.26 2.66
C VAL A 71 6.80 8.20 3.44
N ALA A 72 5.74 8.73 2.81
CA ALA A 72 4.75 9.57 3.49
C ALA A 72 3.88 8.75 4.46
N ALA A 73 3.60 7.48 4.17
CA ALA A 73 2.96 6.58 5.13
C ALA A 73 3.90 6.24 6.30
N ILE A 74 5.17 5.89 6.03
CA ILE A 74 6.19 5.63 7.07
C ILE A 74 6.35 6.83 8.00
N LYS A 75 6.50 8.05 7.48
CA LYS A 75 6.62 9.28 8.29
C LYS A 75 5.40 9.50 9.19
N ARG A 76 4.18 9.18 8.73
CA ARG A 76 2.96 9.25 9.57
C ARG A 76 2.97 8.20 10.68
N VAL A 77 3.38 6.95 10.39
CA VAL A 77 3.51 5.90 11.41
C VAL A 77 4.56 6.27 12.46
N LYS A 78 5.77 6.67 12.04
CA LYS A 78 6.83 7.15 12.97
C LYS A 78 6.33 8.27 13.87
N LYS A 79 5.53 9.21 13.35
CA LYS A 79 4.94 10.29 14.13
C LYS A 79 3.99 9.77 15.22
N TYR A 80 3.20 8.72 14.94
CA TYR A 80 2.38 8.07 15.97
C TYR A 80 3.25 7.33 17.00
N LEU A 81 4.24 6.54 16.57
CA LEU A 81 5.14 5.80 17.48
C LEU A 81 5.88 6.75 18.44
N ALA A 82 6.47 7.84 17.94
CA ALA A 82 7.13 8.85 18.77
C ALA A 82 6.16 9.64 19.69
N HIS A 83 4.86 9.62 19.43
CA HIS A 83 3.85 10.17 20.34
C HIS A 83 3.43 9.18 21.43
N ILE A 84 3.41 7.88 21.13
CA ILE A 84 3.21 6.80 22.09
C ILE A 84 4.36 6.80 23.11
N GLU A 85 5.60 6.77 22.62
CA GLU A 85 6.82 6.82 23.45
C GLU A 85 6.86 8.08 24.33
N ARG A 86 6.66 9.27 23.75
CA ARG A 86 6.65 10.53 24.51
C ARG A 86 5.58 10.54 25.60
N ARG A 87 4.41 9.94 25.36
CA ARG A 87 3.36 9.81 26.38
C ARG A 87 3.81 8.92 27.52
N ALA A 88 4.32 7.73 27.24
CA ALA A 88 4.81 6.82 28.27
C ALA A 88 5.88 7.48 29.16
N LEU A 89 6.81 8.23 28.56
CA LEU A 89 7.80 9.03 29.32
C LEU A 89 7.18 10.19 30.13
N GLN A 90 6.10 10.82 29.66
CA GLN A 90 5.41 11.90 30.38
C GLN A 90 4.58 11.37 31.57
N ASP A 91 3.95 10.21 31.40
CA ASP A 91 3.16 9.54 32.43
C ASP A 91 4.06 8.95 33.52
N ALA A 92 5.17 8.29 33.14
CA ALA A 92 6.19 7.80 34.08
C ALA A 92 7.03 8.92 34.73
N GLY A 93 7.35 9.96 33.97
CA GLY A 93 8.15 11.11 34.43
C GLY A 93 7.41 12.08 35.36
N GLY A 94 6.11 11.89 35.58
CA GLY A 94 5.31 12.60 36.59
C GLY A 94 5.23 14.12 36.37
N ARG A 95 4.54 14.57 35.31
CA ARG A 95 4.14 15.99 35.05
C ARG A 95 5.18 17.06 35.46
N ARG A 96 6.45 16.89 35.08
CA ARG A 96 7.48 17.92 35.29
C ARG A 96 7.44 19.02 34.23
N GLY A 97 6.73 20.11 34.54
CA GLY A 97 6.89 21.43 33.91
C GLY A 97 6.06 21.68 32.65
N GLY A 98 4.98 22.46 32.77
CA GLY A 98 4.10 22.76 31.62
C GLY A 98 3.03 23.85 31.79
N GLY A 99 3.08 24.67 32.86
CA GLY A 99 2.31 25.91 32.97
C GLY A 99 0.85 25.82 33.47
N GLY A 100 0.55 26.53 34.57
CA GLY A 100 -0.81 26.92 34.96
C GLY A 100 -1.44 26.16 36.14
N GLY A 101 -1.31 26.71 37.35
CA GLY A 101 -2.02 26.24 38.55
C GLY A 101 -1.11 26.05 39.76
N GLY A 102 -1.14 26.98 40.72
CA GLY A 102 -0.35 26.88 41.94
C GLY A 102 -0.86 25.76 42.85
N GLY A 103 0.01 24.84 43.25
CA GLY A 103 -0.35 23.70 44.08
C GLY A 103 0.86 23.00 44.70
N SER A 104 1.20 23.41 45.93
CA SER A 104 2.07 22.74 46.91
C SER A 104 3.40 22.11 46.44
N VAL A 105 4.51 22.75 46.82
CA VAL A 105 5.85 22.17 46.68
C VAL A 105 6.09 21.13 47.78
N THR A 106 5.63 19.89 47.57
CA THR A 106 6.26 18.72 48.20
C THR A 106 7.36 18.20 47.28
N LYS A 107 8.62 18.48 47.63
CA LYS A 107 9.82 17.99 46.92
C LYS A 107 10.04 16.48 47.20
N THR A 108 9.05 15.65 46.89
CA THR A 108 9.27 14.21 46.82
C THR A 108 10.17 13.95 45.61
N HIS A 109 11.26 13.20 45.80
CA HIS A 109 12.17 12.84 44.71
C HIS A 109 11.43 11.96 43.69
N GLY A 110 10.87 12.59 42.64
CA GLY A 110 10.32 11.88 41.49
C GLY A 110 11.38 10.95 40.90
N PRO A 111 10.97 9.83 40.26
CA PRO A 111 11.90 8.85 39.72
C PRO A 111 12.98 9.52 38.87
N GLY A 112 14.24 9.17 39.14
CA GLY A 112 15.37 9.63 38.32
C GLY A 112 15.18 9.19 36.86
N PRO A 113 15.87 9.84 35.89
CA PRO A 113 15.61 9.63 34.47
C PRO A 113 15.63 8.15 34.05
N VAL A 114 16.54 7.35 34.61
CA VAL A 114 16.62 5.90 34.39
C VAL A 114 15.35 5.16 34.84
N LYS A 115 14.82 5.46 36.03
CA LYS A 115 13.60 4.83 36.57
C LYS A 115 12.35 5.27 35.80
N ALA A 116 12.31 6.50 35.31
CA ALA A 116 11.21 6.98 34.46
C ALA A 116 11.20 6.28 33.09
N ILE A 117 12.38 5.98 32.52
CA ILE A 117 12.50 5.19 31.29
C ILE A 117 12.07 3.73 31.53
N GLU A 118 12.51 3.12 32.63
CA GLU A 118 12.12 1.76 33.01
C GLU A 118 10.59 1.62 33.18
N GLN A 119 9.97 2.55 33.91
CA GLN A 119 8.51 2.61 34.07
C GLN A 119 7.76 2.91 32.77
N ALA A 120 8.33 3.73 31.88
CA ALA A 120 7.75 3.97 30.56
C ALA A 120 7.80 2.71 29.69
N ASN A 121 8.90 1.96 29.72
CA ASN A 121 9.03 0.69 29.00
C ASN A 121 8.04 -0.36 29.55
N GLU A 122 7.85 -0.44 30.87
CA GLU A 122 6.83 -1.31 31.48
C GLU A 122 5.41 -0.91 31.04
N ALA A 123 5.09 0.38 31.00
CA ALA A 123 3.80 0.87 30.53
C ALA A 123 3.56 0.53 29.04
N LEU A 124 4.57 0.72 28.19
CA LEU A 124 4.52 0.34 26.77
C LEU A 124 4.34 -1.18 26.58
N ALA A 125 5.05 -2.00 27.36
CA ALA A 125 4.92 -3.46 27.34
C ALA A 125 3.53 -3.95 27.77
N LYS A 126 2.88 -3.21 28.68
CA LYS A 126 1.55 -3.50 29.22
C LYS A 126 0.42 -3.07 28.28
N ASP A 127 0.44 -1.81 27.83
CA ASP A 127 -0.65 -1.23 27.04
C ASP A 127 -0.59 -1.62 25.55
N LYS A 128 0.60 -2.00 25.04
CA LYS A 128 0.83 -2.51 23.68
C LYS A 128 0.17 -1.66 22.59
N GLU A 129 0.31 -0.34 22.70
CA GLU A 129 -0.33 0.62 21.79
C GLU A 129 0.09 0.37 20.32
N GLU A 130 -0.85 -0.10 19.49
CA GLU A 130 -0.60 -0.39 18.08
C GLU A 130 -0.95 0.79 17.15
N VAL A 131 -0.11 1.01 16.14
CA VAL A 131 -0.39 1.88 14.99
C VAL A 131 -0.85 1.02 13.83
N LEU A 132 -2.10 1.23 13.39
CA LEU A 132 -2.77 0.43 12.36
C LEU A 132 -2.68 1.09 10.99
N VAL A 133 -1.90 0.53 10.07
CA VAL A 133 -1.88 0.95 8.67
C VAL A 133 -2.97 0.19 7.90
N LYS A 134 -4.09 0.86 7.62
CA LYS A 134 -5.25 0.24 6.94
C LYS A 134 -5.28 0.58 5.45
N ALA A 135 -5.46 -0.43 4.60
CA ALA A 135 -5.55 -0.28 3.16
C ALA A 135 -6.50 -1.30 2.50
N SER A 136 -7.10 -0.93 1.37
CA SER A 136 -8.07 -1.74 0.63
C SER A 136 -7.68 -1.95 -0.84
N GLY A 137 -8.01 -3.10 -1.40
CA GLY A 137 -7.83 -3.40 -2.84
C GLY A 137 -6.41 -3.12 -3.35
N ARG A 138 -6.29 -2.28 -4.40
CA ARG A 138 -4.99 -1.93 -5.01
C ARG A 138 -3.99 -1.26 -4.04
N ALA A 139 -4.47 -0.66 -2.93
CA ALA A 139 -3.60 -0.01 -1.94
C ALA A 139 -2.89 -0.99 -0.99
N MET A 140 -3.36 -2.25 -0.88
CA MET A 140 -2.81 -3.24 0.06
C MET A 140 -1.31 -3.47 -0.14
N ALA A 141 -0.84 -3.48 -1.39
CA ALA A 141 0.58 -3.60 -1.73
C ALA A 141 1.44 -2.46 -1.12
N ARG A 142 0.89 -1.25 -1.00
CA ARG A 142 1.61 -0.11 -0.38
C ARG A 142 1.67 -0.24 1.14
N ALA A 143 0.59 -0.70 1.80
CA ALA A 143 0.61 -0.95 3.24
C ALA A 143 1.61 -2.06 3.62
N LEU A 144 1.69 -3.14 2.84
CA LEU A 144 2.68 -4.19 3.06
C LEU A 144 4.12 -3.71 2.87
N ARG A 145 4.40 -2.81 1.90
CA ARG A 145 5.72 -2.14 1.78
C ARG A 145 6.07 -1.25 2.97
N VAL A 146 5.08 -0.71 3.69
CA VAL A 146 5.32 -0.01 4.96
C VAL A 146 5.73 -1.03 6.02
N GLY A 147 5.00 -2.15 6.16
CA GLY A 147 5.37 -3.23 7.09
C GLY A 147 6.76 -3.84 6.82
N GLU A 148 7.10 -4.08 5.55
CA GLU A 148 8.44 -4.49 5.10
C GLU A 148 9.52 -3.52 5.60
N TRP A 149 9.28 -2.22 5.43
CA TRP A 149 10.23 -1.18 5.80
C TRP A 149 10.51 -1.21 7.31
N PHE A 150 9.48 -1.31 8.15
CA PHE A 150 9.61 -1.42 9.61
C PHE A 150 10.24 -2.77 10.05
N ARG A 151 10.06 -3.86 9.30
CA ARG A 151 10.72 -5.15 9.60
C ARG A 151 12.21 -5.19 9.22
N THR A 152 12.62 -4.48 8.17
CA THR A 152 13.93 -4.68 7.53
C THR A 152 14.89 -3.50 7.64
N LYS A 153 14.39 -2.26 7.54
CA LYS A 153 15.22 -1.07 7.37
C LYS A 153 15.37 -0.24 8.64
N GLU A 154 14.60 -0.55 9.68
CA GLU A 154 14.64 0.16 10.95
C GLU A 154 15.17 -0.77 12.05
N LYS A 155 16.49 -0.94 12.08
CA LYS A 155 17.16 -1.61 13.21
C LYS A 155 17.16 -0.74 14.48
N ASP A 156 16.90 0.56 14.33
CA ASP A 156 17.00 1.57 15.39
C ASP A 156 15.72 1.70 16.21
N LEU A 157 14.55 1.38 15.65
CA LEU A 157 13.30 1.23 16.40
C LEU A 157 12.94 -0.25 16.43
N LEU A 158 13.08 -0.89 17.59
CA LEU A 158 12.58 -2.24 17.82
C LEU A 158 11.05 -2.21 17.65
N CYS A 159 10.57 -2.74 16.53
CA CYS A 159 9.16 -2.69 16.15
C CYS A 159 8.66 -4.08 15.76
N GLN A 160 7.59 -4.54 16.41
CA GLN A 160 6.89 -5.74 16.01
C GLN A 160 5.82 -5.39 14.97
N VAL A 161 5.77 -6.17 13.88
CA VAL A 161 4.86 -5.94 12.74
C VAL A 161 3.98 -7.17 12.52
N GLU A 162 2.69 -7.02 12.77
CA GLU A 162 1.65 -8.04 12.53
C GLU A 162 0.80 -7.67 11.31
N ILE A 163 0.31 -8.65 10.57
CA ILE A 163 -0.48 -8.43 9.35
C ILE A 163 -1.81 -9.17 9.48
N ARG A 164 -2.91 -8.40 9.51
CA ARG A 164 -4.28 -8.90 9.66
C ARG A 164 -5.02 -8.76 8.33
N ALA A 165 -5.64 -9.84 7.86
CA ALA A 165 -6.51 -9.81 6.68
C ALA A 165 -7.94 -9.44 7.10
N GLY A 166 -8.59 -8.55 6.34
CA GLY A 166 -9.97 -8.13 6.62
C GLY A 166 -10.83 -7.98 5.38
N ASN A 167 -12.13 -7.78 5.58
CA ASN A 167 -13.07 -7.41 4.54
C ASN A 167 -13.93 -6.24 5.06
N VAL A 168 -14.25 -5.28 4.18
CA VAL A 168 -15.16 -4.16 4.49
C VAL A 168 -16.29 -4.16 3.47
N SER A 169 -17.53 -4.00 3.92
CA SER A 169 -18.69 -3.82 3.06
C SER A 169 -18.78 -2.37 2.56
N THR A 170 -19.18 -2.20 1.30
CA THR A 170 -19.59 -0.90 0.74
C THR A 170 -20.93 -1.07 0.04
N VAL A 171 -21.82 -0.11 0.28
CA VAL A 171 -23.01 0.11 -0.56
C VAL A 171 -22.53 0.79 -1.83
N ASP A 172 -22.79 0.20 -3.00
CA ASP A 172 -22.73 0.91 -4.28
C ASP A 172 -24.17 1.16 -4.75
N ASP A 173 -24.36 2.25 -5.48
CA ASP A 173 -25.62 2.59 -6.11
C ASP A 173 -25.74 1.90 -7.47
N ILE A 174 -26.95 1.49 -7.82
CA ILE A 174 -27.29 1.00 -9.14
C ILE A 174 -28.07 2.12 -9.82
N VAL A 175 -27.55 2.57 -10.96
CA VAL A 175 -28.13 3.67 -11.71
C VAL A 175 -28.45 3.16 -13.09
N GLU A 176 -29.71 3.33 -13.49
CA GLU A 176 -30.17 3.05 -14.84
C GLU A 176 -29.46 4.00 -15.82
N VAL A 177 -29.02 3.43 -16.93
CA VAL A 177 -28.43 4.15 -18.04
C VAL A 177 -29.40 4.01 -19.19
N GLU A 178 -29.99 5.13 -19.60
CA GLU A 178 -30.72 5.20 -20.86
C GLU A 178 -29.77 4.77 -21.97
N LEU A 179 -30.11 3.65 -22.62
CA LEU A 179 -29.42 3.21 -23.81
C LEU A 179 -29.91 4.12 -24.95
N GLU A 180 -29.17 5.20 -25.20
CA GLU A 180 -29.28 5.92 -26.47
C GLU A 180 -29.14 4.89 -27.58
N GLY A 181 -30.15 4.80 -28.45
CA GLY A 181 -30.45 3.57 -29.17
C GLY A 181 -29.33 3.13 -30.11
N ASP A 182 -28.81 1.93 -29.88
CA ASP A 182 -28.37 1.10 -31.00
C ASP A 182 -29.63 0.79 -31.82
N GLU A 183 -29.79 1.48 -32.96
CA GLU A 183 -30.78 1.11 -33.97
C GLU A 183 -30.51 -0.34 -34.42
N GLU A 184 -31.57 -1.10 -34.67
CA GLU A 184 -31.51 -2.52 -35.01
C GLU A 184 -30.86 -2.72 -36.40
N GLU A 185 -29.54 -2.82 -36.48
CA GLU A 185 -28.88 -3.31 -37.70
C GLU A 185 -29.05 -4.84 -37.78
N ASP A 186 -30.13 -5.21 -38.47
CA ASP A 186 -30.65 -6.58 -38.63
C ASP A 186 -29.65 -7.54 -39.31
N GLY A 187 -29.85 -8.84 -39.08
CA GLY A 187 -28.87 -9.89 -39.34
C GLY A 187 -28.54 -10.11 -40.82
N SER A 188 -27.24 -10.07 -41.14
CA SER A 188 -26.67 -10.55 -42.40
C SER A 188 -25.53 -11.54 -42.13
N GLU A 189 -25.85 -12.84 -42.09
CA GLU A 189 -24.84 -13.90 -42.07
C GLU A 189 -24.14 -13.98 -43.44
N GLY A 190 -22.85 -13.65 -43.49
CA GLY A 190 -22.04 -13.72 -44.70
C GLY A 190 -20.63 -14.24 -44.43
N ALA A 191 -20.42 -15.55 -44.58
CA ALA A 191 -19.12 -16.17 -44.41
C ALA A 191 -18.13 -15.79 -45.53
N ARG A 192 -16.91 -15.37 -45.17
CA ARG A 192 -15.76 -15.40 -46.08
C ARG A 192 -14.45 -15.57 -45.32
N GLU A 193 -13.67 -16.56 -45.73
CA GLU A 193 -12.33 -16.86 -45.20
C GLU A 193 -11.23 -16.08 -45.95
N GLU A 194 -10.11 -15.87 -45.25
CA GLU A 194 -8.72 -15.63 -45.68
C GLU A 194 -8.39 -14.78 -46.95
N SER A 195 -7.60 -13.71 -46.78
CA SER A 195 -6.18 -13.69 -47.24
C SER A 195 -5.42 -12.39 -46.90
N GLU A 196 -4.21 -12.60 -46.37
CA GLU A 196 -2.93 -11.89 -46.59
C GLU A 196 -2.68 -10.36 -46.37
N ASN A 197 -1.52 -10.13 -45.75
CA ASN A 197 -0.73 -8.89 -45.59
C ASN A 197 -0.63 -7.96 -46.82
N VAL A 198 -0.53 -6.64 -46.60
CA VAL A 198 0.58 -5.75 -47.06
C VAL A 198 0.78 -4.59 -46.04
N ALA A 199 2.00 -4.04 -46.03
CA ALA A 199 2.62 -3.13 -45.07
C ALA A 199 2.21 -1.62 -45.06
N GLU A 200 2.48 -1.00 -43.90
CA GLU A 200 3.00 0.36 -43.60
C GLU A 200 2.44 1.66 -44.23
N GLY A 201 2.25 2.68 -43.36
CA GLY A 201 2.11 4.10 -43.69
C GLY A 201 1.51 4.93 -42.54
N PRO A 202 2.24 5.91 -41.93
CA PRO A 202 1.79 6.60 -40.72
C PRO A 202 1.14 7.98 -40.95
N LEU A 203 0.07 8.27 -40.20
CA LEU A 203 -0.48 9.61 -39.93
C LEU A 203 -0.92 9.62 -38.45
N GLU A 204 -0.26 10.32 -37.53
CA GLU A 204 -0.28 11.78 -37.29
C GLU A 204 -1.59 12.34 -36.73
N GLN A 205 -1.45 13.01 -35.57
CA GLN A 205 -2.35 14.03 -34.98
C GLN A 205 -3.70 13.57 -34.39
N ALA A 206 -3.67 13.23 -33.09
CA ALA A 206 -4.80 13.35 -32.16
C ALA A 206 -4.31 13.82 -30.78
N GLU A 207 -4.32 15.14 -30.61
CA GLU A 207 -4.05 15.99 -29.46
C GLU A 207 -4.05 15.34 -28.05
N PHE A 208 -2.87 15.27 -27.43
CA PHE A 208 -2.71 14.98 -26.00
C PHE A 208 -2.76 16.30 -25.21
N SER A 209 -3.91 16.63 -24.61
CA SER A 209 -4.06 17.87 -23.85
C SER A 209 -3.20 17.85 -22.58
N THR A 210 -2.14 18.67 -22.59
CA THR A 210 -1.21 18.82 -21.47
C THR A 210 -1.86 19.70 -20.40
N LEU A 211 -2.55 19.09 -19.44
CA LEU A 211 -3.01 19.79 -18.24
C LEU A 211 -1.80 20.20 -17.40
N GLN A 212 -1.44 21.48 -17.52
CA GLN A 212 -0.34 22.09 -16.77
C GLN A 212 -0.60 22.00 -15.27
N CYS A 213 0.42 21.56 -14.54
CA CYS A 213 0.42 21.57 -13.09
C CYS A 213 0.66 23.02 -12.63
N GLY A 214 -0.36 23.65 -12.06
CA GLY A 214 -0.27 25.04 -11.61
C GLY A 214 0.81 25.25 -10.55
N ASP A 215 1.55 26.35 -10.70
CA ASP A 215 2.75 26.66 -9.95
C ASP A 215 2.55 26.95 -8.45
N THR A 216 3.67 26.89 -7.74
CA THR A 216 3.77 27.01 -6.29
C THR A 216 3.33 28.37 -5.75
N THR A 217 2.32 28.37 -4.88
CA THR A 217 1.81 29.55 -4.15
C THR A 217 2.73 29.98 -2.99
N LEU A 218 4.05 30.07 -3.24
CA LEU A 218 5.08 30.32 -2.22
C LEU A 218 6.04 31.49 -2.56
N GLU A 219 5.61 32.44 -3.40
CA GLU A 219 6.39 33.65 -3.74
C GLU A 219 5.75 34.96 -3.25
N LEU A 220 4.81 34.90 -2.29
CA LEU A 220 4.04 36.06 -1.81
C LEU A 220 4.44 36.56 -0.41
N LEU A 221 5.60 36.14 0.11
CA LEU A 221 6.11 36.56 1.41
C LEU A 221 7.60 36.96 1.35
N GLY A 222 7.81 38.22 0.97
CA GLY A 222 8.80 39.15 1.54
C GLY A 222 10.26 38.66 1.68
N GLY A 223 11.14 39.20 0.83
CA GLY A 223 12.58 38.99 0.95
C GLY A 223 13.21 39.64 2.18
N LEU A 224 14.41 39.16 2.52
CA LEU A 224 15.38 39.86 3.37
C LEU A 224 16.80 39.50 2.91
N ASP A 225 17.60 40.51 2.57
CA ASP A 225 18.97 40.33 2.08
C ASP A 225 19.94 39.96 3.22
N VAL A 226 20.77 38.92 3.03
CA VAL A 226 22.12 38.82 3.66
C VAL A 226 23.11 38.11 2.71
N SER A 227 23.97 38.93 2.12
CA SER A 227 25.38 38.74 1.73
C SER A 227 26.04 37.34 1.69
N THR A 228 26.50 37.00 0.48
CA THR A 228 27.84 36.49 0.13
C THR A 228 28.81 35.99 1.22
N MET A 229 29.40 34.81 0.99
CA MET A 229 30.85 34.63 0.83
C MET A 229 31.16 33.38 -0.01
N SER A 230 32.24 33.43 -0.80
CA SER A 230 32.66 32.37 -1.73
C SER A 230 34.02 31.77 -1.35
N SER A 231 34.24 30.49 -1.67
CA SER A 231 35.49 30.00 -2.31
C SER A 231 35.51 28.50 -2.58
N ALA A 232 36.04 28.14 -3.77
CA ALA A 232 37.08 27.14 -4.05
C ALA A 232 37.24 25.96 -3.04
N GLU A 233 37.23 24.66 -3.38
CA GLU A 233 38.05 23.89 -4.34
C GLU A 233 37.53 22.42 -4.38
N LYS A 234 37.98 21.45 -5.20
CA LYS A 234 38.94 21.37 -6.32
C LYS A 234 38.47 20.26 -7.30
N LYS A 235 39.16 20.07 -8.43
CA LYS A 235 38.96 18.95 -9.38
C LYS A 235 40.25 18.13 -9.47
N SER A 236 40.17 16.80 -9.27
CA SER A 236 41.29 15.87 -9.49
C SER A 236 40.83 14.71 -10.37
N GLN A 237 41.39 14.64 -11.58
CA GLN A 237 41.26 13.51 -12.49
C GLN A 237 42.48 12.59 -12.32
N SER A 238 42.30 11.29 -12.54
CA SER A 238 43.39 10.39 -12.92
C SER A 238 42.87 9.38 -13.94
N LEU A 239 43.34 9.55 -15.18
CA LEU A 239 43.31 8.53 -16.24
C LEU A 239 44.47 7.54 -16.05
N ILE A 240 44.43 6.42 -16.77
CA ILE A 240 45.49 5.79 -17.60
C ILE A 240 45.12 4.29 -17.78
N ASP A 241 44.71 3.94 -18.99
CA ASP A 241 45.25 2.91 -19.92
C ASP A 241 45.75 1.55 -19.39
N GLU A 242 45.76 0.45 -20.16
CA GLU A 242 45.03 -0.03 -21.36
C GLU A 242 45.45 -1.53 -21.56
N ALA A 243 44.92 -2.22 -22.58
CA ALA A 243 45.46 -3.44 -23.20
C ALA A 243 45.44 -4.78 -22.39
N GLN A 244 45.33 -5.98 -22.96
CA GLN A 244 44.84 -6.45 -24.27
C GLN A 244 44.66 -7.99 -24.25
N LEU A 245 44.04 -8.55 -25.32
CA LEU A 245 44.22 -9.92 -25.87
C LEU A 245 43.73 -11.16 -25.10
N GLY A 246 43.11 -12.11 -25.84
CA GLY A 246 43.03 -13.53 -25.43
C GLY A 246 41.76 -14.29 -25.84
N VAL A 247 41.65 -14.72 -27.11
CA VAL A 247 40.76 -15.83 -27.54
C VAL A 247 41.66 -17.06 -27.79
N PRO A 248 41.22 -18.28 -27.45
CA PRO A 248 40.76 -19.18 -28.53
C PRO A 248 39.54 -20.03 -28.15
N ALA A 249 38.96 -20.70 -29.16
CA ALA A 249 37.85 -21.62 -29.02
C ALA A 249 38.32 -23.09 -29.10
N GLU A 250 37.53 -24.02 -28.57
CA GLU A 250 37.15 -25.33 -29.16
C GLU A 250 36.17 -26.04 -28.20
N GLN A 251 34.93 -26.32 -28.62
CA GLN A 251 34.48 -27.57 -29.25
C GLN A 251 34.68 -28.85 -28.40
N SER A 252 33.56 -29.39 -27.92
CA SER A 252 33.29 -30.84 -28.04
C SER A 252 31.78 -31.07 -28.01
N ALA A 253 31.30 -31.89 -28.95
CA ALA A 253 29.92 -32.34 -29.00
C ALA A 253 29.75 -33.60 -28.12
N ASN A 254 28.54 -33.85 -27.63
CA ASN A 254 27.97 -35.19 -27.71
C ASN A 254 26.44 -35.20 -27.60
N HIS A 255 25.86 -36.22 -28.20
CA HIS A 255 24.45 -36.30 -28.61
C HIS A 255 23.84 -37.58 -28.05
N VAL A 256 22.82 -37.46 -27.18
CA VAL A 256 21.82 -38.52 -26.94
C VAL A 256 20.49 -37.82 -26.69
N GLY A 257 19.46 -38.16 -27.47
CA GLY A 257 18.09 -37.70 -27.25
C GLY A 257 17.27 -38.76 -26.54
N GLU A 258 16.23 -38.34 -25.81
CA GLU A 258 15.09 -39.18 -25.46
C GLU A 258 13.81 -38.35 -25.50
N ASP A 259 12.87 -38.78 -26.36
CA ASP A 259 11.54 -38.19 -26.47
C ASP A 259 10.73 -38.46 -25.19
N SER A 260 10.32 -37.39 -24.50
CA SER A 260 9.25 -37.45 -23.51
C SER A 260 8.19 -36.39 -23.80
N SER A 261 7.28 -36.77 -24.70
CA SER A 261 6.13 -35.96 -25.06
C SER A 261 5.20 -35.74 -23.87
N LEU A 262 5.37 -34.61 -23.17
CA LEU A 262 4.50 -34.22 -22.07
C LEU A 262 3.04 -34.10 -22.58
N PRO A 263 2.08 -34.87 -22.04
CA PRO A 263 0.71 -34.82 -22.52
C PRO A 263 0.11 -33.45 -22.23
N LYS A 264 -0.18 -32.69 -23.29
CA LYS A 264 -0.90 -31.41 -23.23
C LYS A 264 -2.24 -31.64 -22.53
N GLN A 265 -2.30 -31.38 -21.22
CA GLN A 265 -3.52 -31.52 -20.45
C GLN A 265 -4.57 -30.55 -20.98
N SER A 266 -5.48 -31.08 -21.81
CA SER A 266 -6.66 -30.38 -22.29
C SER A 266 -7.45 -29.89 -21.08
N ARG A 267 -7.32 -28.60 -20.77
CA ARG A 267 -8.05 -27.94 -19.68
C ARG A 267 -9.52 -27.91 -20.08
N ARG A 268 -10.25 -28.99 -19.78
CA ARG A 268 -11.71 -29.12 -19.94
C ARG A 268 -12.35 -27.80 -19.50
N LYS A 269 -12.81 -27.02 -20.48
CA LYS A 269 -13.44 -25.71 -20.25
C LYS A 269 -14.75 -25.94 -19.51
N ARG A 270 -14.70 -26.00 -18.17
CA ARG A 270 -15.90 -26.04 -17.31
C ARG A 270 -16.78 -24.86 -17.71
N LYS A 271 -17.91 -25.14 -18.38
CA LYS A 271 -18.99 -24.16 -18.62
C LYS A 271 -19.38 -23.60 -17.25
N LYS A 272 -18.90 -22.40 -16.91
CA LYS A 272 -19.31 -21.70 -15.70
C LYS A 272 -20.79 -21.37 -15.90
N ARG A 273 -21.66 -21.88 -15.02
CA ARG A 273 -23.08 -21.50 -15.01
C ARG A 273 -23.13 -19.97 -14.95
N LYS A 274 -23.86 -19.35 -15.89
CA LYS A 274 -24.12 -17.90 -15.83
C LYS A 274 -24.81 -17.63 -14.49
N ARG A 275 -24.42 -16.55 -13.81
CA ARG A 275 -25.12 -16.10 -12.58
C ARG A 275 -26.54 -15.65 -12.96
N PRO A 276 -27.52 -15.72 -12.05
CA PRO A 276 -28.79 -15.02 -12.26
C PRO A 276 -28.52 -13.55 -12.57
N MET A 277 -29.36 -12.98 -13.42
CA MET A 277 -29.41 -11.55 -13.73
C MET A 277 -30.61 -10.97 -12.97
N TYR A 278 -30.59 -9.68 -12.68
CA TYR A 278 -31.83 -8.97 -12.32
C TYR A 278 -32.69 -8.79 -13.57
N GLU A 279 -34.01 -8.87 -13.41
CA GLU A 279 -34.95 -8.42 -14.44
C GLU A 279 -34.91 -6.90 -14.52
N ALA A 280 -35.23 -6.33 -15.69
CA ALA A 280 -35.15 -4.88 -15.90
C ALA A 280 -36.11 -4.08 -14.98
N GLU A 281 -37.24 -4.69 -14.60
CA GLU A 281 -38.28 -4.10 -13.75
C GLU A 281 -38.02 -4.28 -12.23
N ASP A 282 -37.09 -5.15 -11.84
CA ASP A 282 -36.77 -5.51 -10.44
C ASP A 282 -35.30 -5.18 -10.12
N LEU A 283 -34.91 -3.93 -10.40
CA LEU A 283 -33.57 -3.42 -10.08
C LEU A 283 -33.53 -2.83 -8.66
N PRO A 284 -32.69 -3.35 -7.76
CA PRO A 284 -32.52 -2.74 -6.44
C PRO A 284 -31.71 -1.44 -6.57
N GLU A 285 -32.19 -0.36 -5.94
CA GLU A 285 -31.53 0.96 -5.87
C GLU A 285 -30.03 0.88 -5.50
N ALA A 286 -29.67 -0.04 -4.61
CA ALA A 286 -28.31 -0.19 -4.13
C ALA A 286 -27.92 -1.66 -3.88
N ARG A 287 -26.62 -1.96 -3.98
CA ARG A 287 -26.06 -3.30 -3.75
C ARG A 287 -24.81 -3.26 -2.90
N ILE A 288 -24.75 -4.14 -1.91
CA ILE A 288 -23.56 -4.32 -1.06
C ILE A 288 -22.52 -5.18 -1.79
N ARG A 289 -21.30 -4.65 -1.92
CA ARG A 289 -20.09 -5.45 -2.25
C ARG A 289 -19.14 -5.49 -1.07
N TRP A 290 -18.33 -6.54 -1.00
CA TRP A 290 -17.24 -6.66 -0.04
C TRP A 290 -15.90 -6.38 -0.70
N ILE A 291 -15.10 -5.52 -0.07
CA ILE A 291 -13.77 -5.13 -0.51
C ILE A 291 -12.75 -5.77 0.44
N LYS A 292 -11.74 -6.44 -0.14
CA LYS A 292 -10.60 -6.98 0.60
C LYS A 292 -9.78 -5.85 1.22
N THR A 293 -9.44 -5.99 2.49
CA THR A 293 -8.54 -5.09 3.22
C THR A 293 -7.35 -5.82 3.81
N VAL A 294 -6.34 -5.03 4.17
CA VAL A 294 -5.22 -5.43 5.02
C VAL A 294 -5.05 -4.37 6.11
N GLU A 295 -4.74 -4.82 7.31
CA GLU A 295 -4.33 -3.98 8.42
C GLU A 295 -2.93 -4.44 8.83
N VAL A 296 -1.95 -3.53 8.77
CA VAL A 296 -0.60 -3.79 9.27
C VAL A 296 -0.48 -3.10 10.61
N ALA A 297 -0.46 -3.88 11.69
CA ALA A 297 -0.28 -3.39 13.04
C ALA A 297 1.22 -3.28 13.34
N ILE A 298 1.62 -2.12 13.86
CA ILE A 298 3.02 -1.81 14.18
C ILE A 298 3.04 -1.36 15.64
N THR A 299 3.71 -2.12 16.50
CA THR A 299 3.89 -1.84 17.93
C THR A 299 5.37 -1.64 18.23
N LEU A 300 5.67 -0.78 19.21
CA LEU A 300 7.01 -0.74 19.80
C LEU A 300 7.27 -2.07 20.52
N GLN A 301 8.48 -2.58 20.39
CA GLN A 301 9.00 -3.73 21.13
C GLN A 301 9.92 -3.20 22.23
N THR A 302 9.52 -3.44 23.47
CA THR A 302 10.23 -3.07 24.71
C THR A 302 10.74 -4.31 25.44
#